data_AF-A0A938TSB9-F1
#
_entry.id   AF-A0A938TSB9-F1
#
_cell.length_a   1.000
_cell.length_b   1.000
_cell.length_c   1.000
_cell.angle_alpha   90.00
_cell.angle_beta   90.00
_cell.angle_gamma   90.00
#
_symmetry.space_group_name_H-M   'P 1'
#
loop_
_entity.id
_entity.type
_entity.pdbx_description
1 polymer ?
#
loop_
_entity_poly.entity_id
_entity_poly.type
_entity_poly.pdbx_seq_one_letter_code
_entity_poly.pdbx_strand_id
1 'polypeptide(L)'
;MSNYVPGGQKKSKAFKKCEREIIHAISSNSSEEKLLKLAEKLRESKIQAISVSPSPANLALEEALKRKDLLVQKWKSYSVEDILSTYR
;
A
#
# COMPACT_ATOMS: atom_id res chain seq x y z
N MET A 1 -12.57 5.63 31.42
CA MET A 1 -12.72 5.25 29.99
C MET A 1 -11.35 5.25 29.34
N SER A 2 -10.70 4.09 29.25
CA SER A 2 -9.35 3.95 28.66
C SER A 2 -9.48 3.41 27.25
N ASN A 3 -9.29 4.26 26.23
CA ASN A 3 -9.17 3.82 24.83
C ASN A 3 -7.70 3.46 24.55
N TYR A 4 -7.23 2.38 25.17
CA TYR A 4 -5.96 1.76 24.81
C TYR A 4 -6.13 1.02 23.49
N VAL A 5 -5.74 1.66 22.38
CA VAL A 5 -5.63 0.99 21.09
C VAL A 5 -4.26 0.30 21.05
N PRO A 6 -4.20 -1.05 21.06
CA PRO A 6 -2.93 -1.76 21.09
C PRO A 6 -2.08 -1.36 19.89
N GLY A 7 -0.78 -1.13 20.13
CA GLY A 7 0.21 -0.69 19.15
C GLY A 7 0.54 -1.68 18.03
N GLY A 8 -0.47 -2.31 17.43
CA GLY A 8 -0.32 -3.35 16.40
C GLY A 8 -0.62 -2.90 14.97
N GLN A 9 -1.27 -1.76 14.71
CA GLN A 9 -1.60 -1.37 13.33
C GLN A 9 -1.60 0.15 13.11
N LYS A 10 -0.44 0.80 13.27
CA LYS A 10 -0.15 1.97 12.42
C LYS A 10 0.12 1.46 10.99
N LYS A 11 -0.90 0.85 10.37
CA LYS A 11 -1.03 0.79 8.92
C LYS A 11 -0.83 2.23 8.46
N SER A 12 0.35 2.54 7.88
CA SER A 12 0.79 3.90 7.53
C SER A 12 -0.39 4.72 7.03
N LYS A 13 -0.70 5.82 7.74
CA LYS A 13 -1.86 6.69 7.45
C LYS A 13 -1.88 7.11 5.98
N ALA A 14 -0.71 7.13 5.33
CA ALA A 14 -0.52 7.49 3.93
C ALA A 14 -1.25 6.55 2.95
N PHE A 15 -1.14 5.22 3.07
CA PHE A 15 -1.79 4.32 2.10
C PHE A 15 -3.30 4.26 2.31
N LYS A 16 -3.79 4.28 3.56
CA LYS A 16 -5.23 4.37 3.84
C LYS A 16 -5.84 5.67 3.31
N LYS A 17 -5.04 6.74 3.21
CA LYS A 17 -5.47 8.00 2.59
C LYS A 17 -5.56 7.84 1.07
N CYS A 18 -4.53 7.29 0.43
CA CYS A 18 -4.53 7.06 -1.02
C CYS A 18 -5.65 6.09 -1.46
N GLU A 19 -5.88 4.99 -0.71
CA GLU A 19 -6.98 4.05 -0.95
C GLU A 19 -8.34 4.76 -0.92
N ARG A 20 -8.56 5.64 0.07
CA ARG A 20 -9.78 6.46 0.16
C ARG A 20 -9.92 7.48 -0.96
N GLU A 21 -8.81 8.11 -1.36
CA GLU A 21 -8.79 9.03 -2.50
C GLU A 21 -9.15 8.33 -3.81
N ILE A 22 -8.68 7.09 -4.03
CA ILE A 22 -9.04 6.27 -5.20
C ILE A 22 -10.52 5.91 -5.18
N ILE A 23 -11.04 5.36 -4.07
CA ILE A 23 -12.45 4.99 -3.94
C ILE A 23 -13.35 6.21 -4.17
N HIS A 24 -13.00 7.35 -3.56
CA HIS A 24 -13.74 8.59 -3.77
C HIS A 24 -13.68 9.03 -5.24
N ALA A 25 -12.51 9.02 -5.87
CA ALA A 25 -12.35 9.42 -7.26
C ALA A 25 -13.14 8.52 -8.23
N ILE A 26 -13.23 7.21 -7.96
CA ILE A 26 -14.08 6.28 -8.71
C ILE A 26 -15.55 6.63 -8.50
N SER A 27 -16.00 6.79 -7.25
CA SER A 27 -17.40 7.12 -6.93
C SER A 27 -17.85 8.47 -7.49
N SER A 28 -16.92 9.44 -7.59
CA SER A 28 -17.18 10.78 -8.11
C SER A 28 -17.01 10.88 -9.62
N ASN A 29 -16.80 9.76 -10.32
CA ASN A 29 -16.55 9.70 -11.76
C ASN A 29 -15.44 10.66 -12.22
N SER A 30 -14.35 10.72 -11.46
CA SER A 30 -13.18 11.55 -11.79
C SER A 30 -12.55 11.14 -13.13
N SER A 31 -11.79 12.05 -13.74
CA SER A 31 -11.08 11.76 -14.98
C SER A 31 -10.16 10.55 -14.85
N GLU A 32 -10.03 9.81 -15.95
CA GLU A 32 -9.16 8.63 -16.04
C GLU A 32 -7.71 8.97 -15.67
N GLU A 33 -7.20 10.11 -16.15
CA GLU A 33 -5.85 10.60 -15.79
C GLU A 33 -5.66 10.76 -14.27
N LYS A 34 -6.68 11.24 -13.55
CA LYS A 34 -6.63 11.39 -12.10
C LYS A 34 -6.63 10.02 -11.39
N LEU A 35 -7.41 9.07 -11.90
CA LEU A 35 -7.43 7.69 -11.38
C LEU A 35 -6.08 7.01 -11.57
N LEU A 36 -5.47 7.15 -12.76
CA LEU A 36 -4.14 6.61 -13.06
C LEU A 36 -3.08 7.16 -12.10
N LYS A 37 -3.03 8.50 -11.95
CA LYS A 37 -2.09 9.17 -11.02
C LYS A 37 -2.28 8.71 -9.57
N LEU A 38 -3.52 8.53 -9.12
CA LEU A 38 -3.80 8.05 -7.76
C LEU A 38 -3.37 6.60 -7.54
N ALA A 39 -3.59 5.74 -8.53
CA ALA A 39 -3.20 4.34 -8.47
C ALA A 39 -1.67 4.15 -8.54
N GLU A 40 -0.96 4.95 -9.35
CA GLU A 40 0.52 5.00 -9.33
C GLU A 40 1.05 5.43 -7.97
N LYS A 41 0.48 6.50 -7.41
CA LYS A 41 0.85 6.99 -6.07
C LYS A 41 0.61 5.95 -4.98
N LEU A 42 -0.47 5.17 -5.08
CA LEU A 42 -0.73 4.05 -4.18
C LEU A 42 0.34 2.96 -4.32
N ARG A 43 0.69 2.59 -5.56
CA ARG A 43 1.73 1.59 -5.86
C ARG A 43 3.06 1.98 -5.24
N GLU A 44 3.51 3.21 -5.49
CA GLU A 44 4.76 3.75 -4.94
C GLU A 44 4.74 3.77 -3.41
N SER A 45 3.63 4.23 -2.82
CA SER A 45 3.47 4.28 -1.36
C SER A 45 3.53 2.89 -0.71
N LYS A 46 2.97 1.86 -1.37
CA LYS A 46 3.03 0.46 -0.90
C LYS A 46 4.45 -0.09 -0.99
N ILE A 47 5.14 0.13 -2.10
CA ILE A 47 6.54 -0.29 -2.29
C ILE A 47 7.42 0.35 -1.21
N GLN A 48 7.34 1.67 -1.04
CA GLN A 48 8.13 2.40 -0.05
C GLN A 48 7.84 1.91 1.38
N ALA A 49 6.57 1.67 1.73
CA ALA A 49 6.21 1.17 3.06
C ALA A 49 6.79 -0.23 3.34
N ILE A 50 6.86 -1.10 2.34
CA ILE A 50 7.47 -2.43 2.48
C ILE A 50 8.98 -2.29 2.64
N SER A 51 9.63 -1.47 1.81
CA SER A 51 11.08 -1.26 1.82
C SER A 51 11.60 -0.60 3.12
N VAL A 52 10.83 0.30 3.72
CA VAL A 52 11.24 1.04 4.94
C VAL A 52 10.89 0.28 6.23
N SER A 53 10.10 -0.79 6.14
CA SER A 53 9.70 -1.55 7.33
C SER A 53 10.93 -2.18 8.01
N PRO A 54 11.14 -1.99 9.34
CA PRO A 54 12.28 -2.56 10.02
C PRO A 54 12.25 -4.09 9.92
N SER A 55 13.43 -4.71 9.81
CA SER A 55 13.54 -6.17 9.78
C SER A 55 13.40 -6.75 11.19
N PRO A 56 12.74 -7.91 11.35
CA PRO A 56 12.66 -8.59 12.64
C PRO A 56 14.05 -9.03 13.10
N ALA A 57 14.35 -8.86 14.39
CA ALA A 57 15.68 -8.98 14.98
C ALA A 57 16.25 -10.43 15.10
N ASN A 58 15.62 -11.44 14.51
CA ASN A 58 15.94 -12.85 14.75
C ASN A 58 16.34 -13.61 13.47
N LEU A 59 16.90 -14.82 13.65
CA LEU A 59 17.39 -15.80 12.64
C LEU A 59 16.51 -15.99 11.37
N ALA A 60 15.25 -15.57 11.39
CA ALA A 60 14.36 -15.51 10.23
C ALA A 60 14.57 -14.26 9.34
N LEU A 61 15.64 -13.48 9.56
CA LEU A 61 15.94 -12.23 8.84
C LEU A 61 16.02 -12.43 7.33
N GLU A 62 16.77 -13.44 6.88
CA GLU A 62 16.93 -13.78 5.45
C GLU A 62 15.59 -14.12 4.79
N GLU A 63 14.76 -14.90 5.47
CA GLU A 63 13.45 -15.29 4.95
C GLU A 63 12.48 -14.09 4.93
N ALA A 64 12.54 -13.23 5.96
CA ALA A 64 11.76 -12.01 6.03
C ALA A 64 12.17 -11.00 4.93
N LEU A 65 13.46 -10.87 4.64
CA LEU A 65 13.98 -10.02 3.56
C LEU A 65 13.54 -10.57 2.20
N LYS A 66 13.71 -11.86 1.94
CA LYS A 66 13.21 -12.51 0.70
C LYS A 66 11.70 -12.32 0.51
N ARG A 67 10.91 -12.47 1.57
CA ARG A 67 9.45 -12.23 1.52
C ARG A 67 9.12 -10.77 1.23
N LYS A 68 9.86 -9.80 1.81
CA LYS A 68 9.69 -8.37 1.51
C LYS A 68 10.02 -8.07 0.05
N ASP A 69 11.11 -8.60 -0.47
CA ASP A 69 11.50 -8.39 -1.87
C ASP A 69 10.48 -8.99 -2.85
N LEU A 70 9.98 -10.19 -2.57
CA LEU A 70 8.90 -10.80 -3.36
C LEU A 70 7.64 -9.93 -3.36
N LEU A 71 7.27 -9.35 -2.22
CA LEU A 71 6.13 -8.43 -2.14
C LEU A 71 6.38 -7.14 -2.93
N VAL A 72 7.58 -6.57 -2.88
CA VAL A 72 7.94 -5.39 -3.69
C VAL A 72 7.89 -5.71 -5.18
N GLN A 73 8.46 -6.84 -5.61
CA GLN A 73 8.43 -7.28 -7.01
C GLN A 73 7.00 -7.51 -7.48
N LYS A 74 6.16 -8.13 -6.64
CA LYS A 74 4.74 -8.27 -6.91
C LYS A 74 4.07 -6.90 -7.13
N TRP A 75 4.28 -5.92 -6.24
CA TRP A 75 3.69 -4.59 -6.44
C TRP A 75 4.24 -3.84 -7.66
N LYS A 76 5.49 -4.09 -8.05
CA LYS A 76 6.08 -3.55 -9.30
C LYS A 76 5.45 -4.16 -10.55
N SER A 77 5.04 -5.43 -10.49
CA SER A 77 4.42 -6.11 -11.64
C SER A 77 2.94 -5.78 -11.83
N TYR A 78 2.28 -5.15 -10.86
CA TYR A 78 0.89 -4.73 -11.00
C TYR A 78 0.79 -3.56 -11.98
N SER A 79 -0.06 -3.75 -12.99
CA SER A 79 -0.48 -2.64 -13.85
C SER A 79 -1.35 -1.66 -13.04
N VAL A 80 -1.38 -0.40 -13.48
CA VAL A 80 -2.24 0.62 -12.85
C VAL A 80 -3.73 0.23 -12.97
N GLU A 81 -4.09 -0.44 -14.06
CA GLU A 81 -5.43 -0.95 -14.33
C GLU A 81 -5.84 -2.06 -13.35
N ASP A 82 -4.94 -3.00 -13.04
CA ASP A 82 -5.18 -4.05 -12.03
C ASP A 82 -5.37 -3.48 -10.62
N ILE A 83 -4.67 -2.38 -10.33
CA ILE A 83 -4.84 -1.68 -9.06
C ILE A 83 -6.23 -1.05 -9.02
N LEU A 84 -6.62 -0.34 -10.07
CA LEU A 84 -7.94 0.31 -10.15
C LEU A 84 -9.08 -0.71 -10.12
N SER A 85 -8.94 -1.86 -10.77
CA SER A 85 -9.95 -2.93 -10.75
C SER A 85 -10.19 -3.50 -9.36
N THR A 86 -9.21 -3.44 -8.47
CA THR A 86 -9.35 -3.86 -7.06
C THR A 86 -10.28 -2.93 -6.25
N TYR A 87 -10.50 -1.69 -6.71
CA TYR A 87 -11.28 -0.65 -6.00
C TYR A 87 -12.55 -0.21 -6.74
N ARG A 88 -12.85 -0.81 -7.90
CA ARG A 88 -14.12 -0.65 -8.62
C ARG A 88 -15.16 -1.62 -8.08
#